data_AF-A0A120GVG1-F1
#
_entry.id   AF-A0A120GVG1-F1
#
_cell.length_a   1.000
_cell.length_b   1.000
_cell.length_c   1.000
_cell.angle_alpha   90.00
_cell.angle_beta   90.00
_cell.angle_gamma   90.00
#
_symmetry.space_group_name_H-M   'P 1'
#
loop_
_entity.id
_entity.type
_entity.pdbx_description
1 polymer ?
#
loop_
_entity_poly.entity_id
_entity_poly.type
_entity_poly.pdbx_seq_one_letter_code
_entity_poly.pdbx_strand_id
1 'polypeptide(L)' 'LDEEGYLVNLSEWEPAVAEVMAKEDDLELTDEHWDIINFLREYYEEYQIAPAVRVLTKAVGKKLGKEKGNSKYLYAL' A
#
# COMPACT_ATOMS: atom_id res chain seq x y z
N LEU A 1 9.17 -5.98 -13.36
CA LEU A 1 7.78 -5.47 -13.33
C LEU A 1 7.03 -6.06 -14.52
N ASP A 2 5.70 -6.15 -14.47
CA ASP A 2 4.90 -6.46 -15.66
C ASP A 2 4.70 -5.19 -16.52
N GLU A 3 3.89 -5.29 -17.57
CA GLU A 3 3.62 -4.18 -18.50
C GLU A 3 2.89 -3.00 -17.83
N GLU A 4 2.25 -3.22 -16.68
CA GLU A 4 1.53 -2.20 -15.91
C GLU A 4 2.34 -1.66 -14.73
N GLY A 5 3.59 -2.14 -14.54
CA GLY A 5 4.48 -1.68 -13.48
C GLY A 5 4.38 -2.46 -12.17
N TYR A 6 3.62 -3.56 -12.10
CA TYR A 6 3.53 -4.35 -10.87
C TYR A 6 4.73 -5.27 -10.68
N LEU A 7 5.14 -5.48 -9.42
CA LEU A 7 6.18 -6.45 -9.08
C LEU A 7 5.68 -7.89 -9.27
N VAL A 8 6.16 -8.54 -10.33
CA VAL A 8 5.78 -9.92 -10.69
C VAL A 8 6.24 -10.95 -9.66
N ASN A 9 7.44 -10.77 -9.12
CA ASN A 9 8.03 -11.69 -8.17
C ASN A 9 8.02 -11.08 -6.76
N LEU A 10 7.03 -11.47 -5.96
CA LEU A 10 6.85 -10.95 -4.61
C LEU A 10 7.98 -11.31 -3.64
N SER A 11 8.79 -12.33 -3.96
CA SER A 11 9.98 -12.70 -3.17
C SER A 11 11.14 -11.71 -3.34
N GLU A 12 11.11 -10.87 -4.38
CA GLU A 12 12.08 -9.79 -4.60
C GLU A 12 11.63 -8.48 -3.95
N TRP A 13 10.52 -8.48 -3.22
CA TRP A 13 10.08 -7.27 -2.52
C TRP A 13 11.02 -6.93 -1.37
N GLU A 14 11.47 -5.68 -1.37
CA GLU A 14 12.13 -5.01 -0.26
C GLU A 14 11.70 -3.53 -0.25
N PRO A 15 11.83 -2.81 0.87
CA PRO A 15 11.43 -1.40 0.93
C PRO A 15 12.02 -0.54 -0.19
N ALA A 16 13.30 -0.77 -0.54
CA ALA A 16 13.97 -0.02 -1.60
C ALA A 16 13.29 -0.17 -2.98
N VAL A 17 12.64 -1.30 -3.26
CA VAL A 17 11.87 -1.49 -4.51
C VAL A 17 10.69 -0.54 -4.56
N ALA A 18 9.94 -0.41 -3.46
CA ALA A 18 8.81 0.52 -3.40
C ALA A 18 9.26 1.98 -3.54
N GLU A 19 10.40 2.36 -2.95
CA GLU A 19 10.97 3.71 -3.08
C GLU A 19 11.37 4.04 -4.52
N VAL A 20 12.01 3.09 -5.22
CA VAL A 20 12.38 3.27 -6.63
C VAL A 20 11.14 3.41 -7.50
N MET A 21 10.13 2.55 -7.31
CA MET A 21 8.88 2.61 -8.05
C MET A 21 8.14 3.92 -7.81
N ALA A 22 8.00 4.36 -6.55
CA ALA A 22 7.35 5.62 -6.21
C ALA A 22 8.05 6.84 -6.82
N LYS A 23 9.39 6.81 -6.90
CA LYS A 23 10.17 7.87 -7.54
C LYS A 23 9.93 7.96 -9.05
N GLU A 24 9.65 6.85 -9.74
CA GLU A 24 9.27 6.89 -11.15
C GLU A 24 7.90 7.54 -11.36
N ASP A 25 7.03 7.52 -10.34
CA ASP A 25 5.72 8.17 -10.30
C ASP A 25 5.72 9.59 -9.68
N ASP A 26 6.91 10.17 -9.43
CA ASP A 26 7.09 11.48 -8.76
C ASP A 26 6.44 11.55 -7.37
N LEU A 27 6.35 10.41 -6.67
CA LEU A 27 5.76 10.27 -5.33
C LEU A 27 6.84 10.00 -4.27
N GLU A 28 6.84 10.79 -3.20
CA GLU A 28 7.67 10.55 -2.02
C GLU A 28 6.89 9.71 -0.99
N LEU A 29 7.44 8.54 -0.62
CA LEU A 29 6.83 7.66 0.36
C LEU A 29 7.07 8.16 1.79
N THR A 30 6.10 8.89 2.32
CA THR A 30 6.07 9.28 3.74
C THR A 30 5.73 8.10 4.66
N ASP A 31 5.86 8.28 5.98
CA ASP A 31 5.46 7.27 6.98
C ASP A 31 4.01 6.80 6.80
N GLU A 32 3.13 7.71 6.37
CA GLU A 32 1.72 7.44 6.11
C GLU A 32 1.51 6.52 4.90
N HIS A 33 2.37 6.60 3.89
CA HIS A 33 2.37 5.66 2.77
C HIS A 33 2.86 4.28 3.21
N TRP A 34 3.92 4.25 4.01
CA TRP A 34 4.50 3.01 4.53
C TRP A 34 3.52 2.24 5.41
N ASP A 35 2.72 2.93 6.22
CA ASP A 35 1.63 2.32 6.98
C ASP A 35 0.67 1.52 6.07
N ILE A 36 0.32 2.08 4.90
CA ILE A 36 -0.60 1.46 3.94
C ILE A 36 0.08 0.33 3.15
N ILE A 37 1.30 0.56 2.66
CA ILE A 37 2.08 -0.44 1.92
C ILE A 37 2.29 -1.68 2.79
N ASN A 38 2.74 -1.49 4.04
CA ASN A 38 2.97 -2.58 4.98
C ASN A 38 1.66 -3.29 5.34
N PHE A 39 0.56 -2.55 5.50
CA PHE A 39 -0.75 -3.15 5.69
C PHE A 39 -1.15 -4.05 4.51
N LEU A 40 -0.96 -3.60 3.27
CA LEU A 40 -1.29 -4.41 2.08
C LEU A 40 -0.40 -5.65 1.98
N ARG A 41 0.87 -5.54 2.35
CA ARG A 41 1.83 -6.65 2.39
C ARG A 41 1.44 -7.69 3.44
N GLU A 42 1.17 -7.28 4.67
CA GLU A 42 0.66 -8.14 5.75
C GLU A 42 -0.63 -8.84 5.33
N TYR A 43 -1.58 -8.09 4.75
CA TYR A 43 -2.86 -8.63 4.30
C TYR A 43 -2.66 -9.67 3.19
N TYR A 44 -1.79 -9.40 2.22
CA TYR A 44 -1.51 -10.36 1.15
C TYR A 44 -0.80 -11.61 1.70
N GLU A 45 0.14 -11.45 2.63
CA GLU A 45 0.81 -12.59 3.27
C GLU A 45 -0.20 -13.51 3.98
N GLU A 46 -1.18 -12.93 4.70
CA GLU A 46 -2.19 -13.69 5.45
C GLU A 46 -3.27 -14.30 4.53
N TYR A 47 -3.80 -13.54 3.57
CA TYR A 47 -4.99 -13.92 2.80
C TYR A 47 -4.71 -14.33 1.36
N GLN A 48 -3.49 -14.15 0.86
CA GLN A 48 -3.08 -14.42 -0.52
C GLN A 48 -3.96 -13.72 -1.57
N ILE A 49 -4.54 -12.57 -1.19
CA ILE A 49 -5.40 -11.76 -2.04
C ILE A 49 -5.28 -10.29 -1.63
N ALA A 50 -5.26 -9.39 -2.61
CA ALA A 50 -5.31 -7.96 -2.34
C ALA A 50 -6.70 -7.55 -1.80
N PRO A 51 -6.79 -6.72 -0.75
CA PRO A 51 -8.07 -6.27 -0.23
C PRO A 51 -8.73 -5.28 -1.21
N ALA A 52 -10.05 -5.39 -1.39
CA ALA A 52 -10.80 -4.35 -2.08
C ALA A 52 -10.73 -3.02 -1.31
N VAL A 53 -10.84 -1.88 -2.00
CA VAL A 53 -10.75 -0.52 -1.41
C VAL A 53 -11.63 -0.37 -0.17
N ARG A 54 -12.86 -0.90 -0.18
CA ARG A 54 -13.77 -0.83 0.99
C ARG A 54 -13.23 -1.57 2.22
N VAL A 55 -12.54 -2.69 2.01
CA VAL A 55 -11.89 -3.47 3.08
C VAL A 55 -10.68 -2.69 3.59
N LEU A 56 -9.85 -2.19 2.67
CA LEU A 56 -8.70 -1.34 2.98
C LEU A 56 -9.11 -0.14 3.85
N THR A 57 -10.06 0.67 3.41
CA THR A 57 -10.53 1.85 4.15
C THR A 57 -11.01 1.49 5.56
N LYS A 58 -11.76 0.39 5.71
CA LYS A 58 -12.26 -0.06 7.01
C LYS A 58 -11.13 -0.58 7.91
N ALA A 59 -10.17 -1.31 7.35
CA ALA A 59 -9.07 -1.87 8.10
C ALA A 59 -8.08 -0.79 8.56
N VAL A 60 -7.74 0.15 7.67
CA VAL A 60 -6.97 1.35 8.00
C VAL A 60 -7.67 2.15 9.09
N GLY A 61 -8.99 2.34 9.00
CA GLY A 61 -9.77 3.03 10.03
C GLY A 61 -9.75 2.36 11.40
N LYS A 62 -9.59 1.04 11.44
CA LYS A 62 -9.44 0.27 12.68
C LYS A 62 -8.01 0.31 13.22
N LYS A 63 -6.99 0.24 12.35
CA LYS A 63 -5.56 0.16 12.73
C LYS A 63 -4.98 1.54 13.07
N LEU A 64 -5.31 2.55 12.27
CA LEU A 64 -4.70 3.90 12.32
C LEU A 64 -5.67 5.01 12.73
N GLY A 65 -6.94 4.67 12.98
CA GLY A 65 -7.97 5.62 13.42
C GLY A 65 -8.88 6.13 12.31
N LYS A 66 -10.06 6.66 12.71
CA LYS A 66 -11.14 7.04 11.78
C LYS A 66 -10.74 8.15 10.81
N GLU A 67 -9.84 9.04 11.22
CA GLU A 67 -9.32 10.14 10.39
C GLU A 67 -8.47 9.66 9.22
N LYS A 68 -7.82 8.49 9.34
CA LYS A 68 -7.05 7.85 8.27
C LYS A 68 -7.87 6.83 7.48
N GLY A 69 -8.89 6.25 8.10
CA GLY A 69 -9.78 5.26 7.48
C GLY A 69 -10.89 5.82 6.60
N ASN A 70 -10.58 6.74 5.69
CA ASN A 70 -11.57 7.28 4.75
C ASN A 70 -10.96 7.51 3.37
N SER A 71 -11.82 7.55 2.35
CA SER A 71 -11.36 7.72 0.96
C SER A 71 -10.60 9.02 0.75
N LYS A 72 -11.02 10.12 1.38
CA LYS A 72 -10.37 11.43 1.21
C LYS A 72 -8.91 11.38 1.65
N TYR A 73 -8.63 10.76 2.80
CA TYR A 73 -7.25 10.55 3.26
C TYR A 73 -6.47 9.67 2.28
N LEU A 74 -7.02 8.49 1.93
CA LEU A 74 -6.31 7.53 1.07
C LEU A 74 -6.01 8.05 -0.35
N TYR A 75 -6.86 8.93 -0.91
CA TYR A 75 -6.61 9.57 -2.21
C TYR A 75 -5.73 10.83 -2.12
N ALA A 76 -5.45 11.33 -0.90
CA ALA A 76 -4.62 12.50 -0.66
C ALA A 76 -3.21 12.15 -0.19
N LEU A 77 -2.93 10.85 -0.01
CA LEU A 77 -1.58 10.32 0.12
C LEU A 77 -0.84 10.56 -1.20
#